data_AF-A0A1I8CTY4-F1
#
_entry.id   AF-A0A1I8CTY4-F1
#
_cell.length_a   1.000
_cell.length_b   1.000
_cell.length_c   1.000
_cell.angle_alpha   90.00
_cell.angle_beta   90.00
_cell.angle_gamma   90.00
#
_symmetry.space_group_name_H-M   'P 1'
#
loop_
_entity.id
_entity.type
_entity.pdbx_description
1 polymer ?
#
loop_
_entity_poly.entity_id
_entity_poly.type
_entity_poly.pdbx_seq_one_letter_code
_entity_poly.pdbx_strand_id
1 'polypeptide(L)'
;MNRPEERRIKTTKSEIETLRSDFDDQLPTIRNRENPQELFVKKETSLGSRFKKAEKFVAKKSGTLKESIQRPLTGLFRKNVEDRRSMVNRTAVEEGNVDVVHAFSDDMDDMDEKAEIARLENEESLRKIDQIINKMLGNAHEESPKNSNFNEPLQFDALQKDFGENIMVGDIAMSNLFLDDTNSVQVMAEQLAETPLIVLWTPIFGDQKASGFNCPTLGCVFTTDKQKVVDADSVVFHFSDINMSSLPSRSKTTQKFVYLTQETSFSTTNYPAPHHFFDWIMSYHSGSDVLMKYGSYWVTSDTPNKMNLETDKQTILSNKKNKGIIGFISNCFTNSVREYYIKKLRDYMTIDVYGKCADDPTKPNICSDRNDNCDKEVMSTYYFYFALENSLCPEYITEKYWVRYGYDSVPIVMKREFYEHFLPKNSFIALDDYKGAKEMADHLSFLMENDDEYMKYFAYRSENLTVMNHNELMKVSGYCALCKKLITSLSSQQETTLIPDVKAKFEKMANCIPQIAALATATHW
;
A
#
# COMPACT_ATOMS: atom_id res chain seq x y z
N MET A 1 1.29 -50.20 15.73
CA MET A 1 0.01 -50.05 14.99
C MET A 1 0.10 -48.80 14.15
N ASN A 2 0.55 -48.92 12.90
CA ASN A 2 0.44 -47.86 11.88
C ASN A 2 -0.67 -48.26 10.90
N ARG A 3 -1.50 -47.28 10.55
CA ARG A 3 -2.83 -47.38 9.92
C ARG A 3 -2.76 -46.86 8.46
N PRO A 4 -3.80 -47.03 7.62
CA PRO A 4 -3.76 -47.69 6.30
C PRO A 4 -3.25 -46.87 5.09
N GLU A 5 -2.69 -45.68 5.27
CA GLU A 5 -2.33 -44.79 4.15
C GLU A 5 -1.01 -45.15 3.45
N GLU A 6 -0.04 -45.73 4.18
CA GLU A 6 1.22 -46.19 3.58
C GLU A 6 1.06 -47.40 2.63
N ARG A 7 -0.05 -48.16 2.77
CA ARG A 7 -0.37 -49.25 1.83
C ARG A 7 -0.97 -48.74 0.53
N ARG A 8 -1.74 -47.65 0.52
CA ARG A 8 -2.35 -47.11 -0.71
C ARG A 8 -1.32 -46.47 -1.64
N ILE A 9 -0.33 -45.75 -1.09
CA ILE A 9 0.69 -45.07 -1.90
C ILE A 9 1.67 -46.06 -2.54
N LYS A 10 1.99 -47.19 -1.87
CA LYS A 10 2.82 -48.25 -2.45
C LYS A 10 2.12 -49.01 -3.58
N THR A 11 0.81 -49.23 -3.50
CA THR A 11 0.04 -49.88 -4.56
C THR A 11 -0.03 -49.01 -5.82
N THR A 12 -0.29 -47.71 -5.68
CA THR A 12 -0.40 -46.79 -6.84
C THR A 12 0.93 -46.60 -7.58
N LYS A 13 2.08 -46.64 -6.88
CA LYS A 13 3.40 -46.52 -7.51
C LYS A 13 3.80 -47.79 -8.28
N SER A 14 3.47 -48.97 -7.72
CA SER A 14 3.64 -50.27 -8.39
C SER A 14 2.74 -50.41 -9.63
N GLU A 15 1.50 -49.90 -9.57
CA GLU A 15 0.55 -49.93 -10.70
C GLU A 15 0.99 -48.98 -11.83
N ILE A 16 1.55 -47.81 -11.51
CA ILE A 16 2.07 -46.86 -12.51
C ILE A 16 3.35 -47.38 -13.18
N GLU A 17 4.24 -48.05 -12.44
CA GLU A 17 5.46 -48.65 -13.02
C GLU A 17 5.14 -49.88 -13.90
N THR A 18 4.11 -50.66 -13.54
CA THR A 18 3.60 -51.77 -14.38
C THR A 18 2.91 -51.26 -15.64
N LEU A 19 2.07 -50.22 -15.52
CA LEU A 19 1.40 -49.58 -16.67
C LEU A 19 2.37 -48.91 -17.64
N ARG A 20 3.53 -48.45 -17.16
CA ARG A 20 4.57 -47.85 -18.00
C ARG A 20 5.39 -48.91 -18.74
N SER A 21 5.69 -50.04 -18.07
CA SER A 21 6.31 -51.22 -18.70
C SER A 21 5.41 -51.85 -19.78
N ASP A 22 4.11 -51.96 -19.52
CA ASP A 22 3.12 -52.50 -20.47
C ASP A 22 2.91 -51.58 -21.69
N PHE A 23 3.11 -50.26 -21.53
CA PHE A 23 2.99 -49.29 -22.62
C PHE A 23 4.23 -49.28 -23.53
N ASP A 24 5.42 -49.47 -22.95
CA ASP A 24 6.69 -49.51 -23.69
C ASP A 24 6.87 -50.85 -24.46
N ASP A 25 6.34 -51.97 -23.96
CA ASP A 25 6.38 -53.28 -24.63
C ASP A 25 5.35 -53.43 -25.78
N GLN A 26 4.35 -52.54 -25.90
CA GLN A 26 3.31 -52.61 -26.95
C GLN A 26 3.53 -51.66 -28.14
N LEU A 27 4.56 -50.80 -28.09
CA LEU A 27 4.90 -49.88 -29.18
C LEU A 27 5.31 -50.55 -30.51
N PRO A 28 5.81 -51.80 -30.57
CA PRO A 28 6.10 -52.44 -31.86
C PRO A 28 4.94 -53.17 -32.55
N THR A 29 3.75 -53.31 -31.96
CA THR A 29 2.72 -54.24 -32.47
C THR A 29 1.42 -53.60 -32.96
N ILE A 30 1.36 -52.26 -33.12
CA ILE A 30 0.26 -51.59 -33.84
C ILE A 30 0.68 -51.36 -35.31
N ARG A 31 1.14 -52.42 -35.96
CA ARG A 31 0.96 -52.64 -37.40
C ARG A 31 0.25 -53.96 -37.53
N ASN A 32 -1.07 -53.92 -37.42
CA ASN A 32 -2.05 -54.80 -38.08
C ASN A 32 -3.22 -55.14 -37.15
N ARG A 33 -4.43 -54.77 -37.61
CA ARG A 33 -5.76 -55.26 -37.19
C ARG A 33 -6.22 -54.77 -35.81
N GLU A 34 -7.45 -54.33 -35.55
CA GLU A 34 -8.70 -54.26 -36.29
C GLU A 34 -9.65 -53.26 -35.56
N ASN A 35 -10.47 -52.56 -36.34
CA ASN A 35 -11.70 -51.79 -36.04
C ASN A 35 -11.69 -50.54 -35.10
N PRO A 36 -11.58 -49.31 -35.66
CA PRO A 36 -11.60 -48.02 -34.94
C PRO A 36 -12.97 -47.56 -34.38
N GLN A 37 -14.09 -48.21 -34.74
CA GLN A 37 -15.41 -47.64 -34.46
C GLN A 37 -15.91 -47.87 -33.02
N GLU A 38 -15.52 -48.95 -32.34
CA GLU A 38 -15.99 -49.22 -30.95
C GLU A 38 -15.24 -48.41 -29.88
N LEU A 39 -14.01 -47.97 -30.14
CA LEU A 39 -13.25 -47.13 -29.22
C LEU A 39 -13.74 -45.66 -29.21
N PHE A 40 -14.35 -45.22 -30.31
CA PHE A 40 -14.81 -43.84 -30.49
C PHE A 40 -16.11 -43.56 -29.71
N VAL A 41 -17.07 -44.51 -29.73
CA VAL A 41 -18.39 -44.35 -29.10
C VAL A 41 -18.33 -44.30 -27.56
N LYS A 42 -17.39 -45.04 -26.94
CA LYS A 42 -17.17 -45.00 -25.47
C LYS A 42 -16.44 -43.74 -25.01
N LYS A 43 -15.65 -43.08 -25.85
CA LYS A 43 -14.96 -41.81 -25.52
C LYS A 43 -15.89 -40.59 -25.69
N GLU A 44 -16.77 -40.57 -26.68
CA GLU A 44 -17.74 -39.48 -26.90
C GLU A 44 -18.75 -39.32 -25.75
N THR A 45 -19.26 -40.42 -25.19
CA THR A 45 -20.25 -40.38 -24.09
C THR A 45 -19.65 -39.85 -22.78
N SER A 46 -18.37 -40.14 -22.51
CA SER A 46 -17.63 -39.59 -21.36
C SER A 46 -17.32 -38.09 -21.53
N LEU A 47 -16.94 -37.66 -22.74
CA LEU A 47 -16.60 -36.26 -23.03
C LEU A 47 -17.84 -35.36 -23.06
N GLY A 48 -18.95 -35.80 -23.66
CA GLY A 48 -20.20 -35.05 -23.70
C GLY A 48 -20.83 -34.82 -22.32
N SER A 49 -20.64 -35.76 -21.37
CA SER A 49 -21.09 -35.60 -19.98
C SER A 49 -20.27 -34.56 -19.19
N ARG A 50 -18.98 -34.42 -19.51
CA ARG A 50 -18.06 -33.42 -18.94
C ARG A 50 -18.30 -32.03 -19.53
N PHE A 51 -18.57 -31.94 -20.83
CA PHE A 51 -18.95 -30.69 -21.51
C PHE A 51 -20.26 -30.10 -20.97
N LYS A 52 -21.33 -30.91 -20.84
CA LYS A 52 -22.59 -30.45 -20.22
C LYS A 52 -22.46 -29.99 -18.77
N LYS A 53 -21.45 -30.50 -18.03
CA LYS A 53 -21.16 -30.10 -16.65
C LYS A 53 -20.42 -28.75 -16.62
N ALA A 54 -19.51 -28.53 -17.56
CA ALA A 54 -18.81 -27.25 -17.75
C ALA A 54 -19.76 -26.14 -18.24
N GLU A 55 -20.64 -26.43 -19.21
CA GLU A 55 -21.68 -25.49 -19.66
C GLU A 55 -22.60 -25.05 -18.52
N LYS A 56 -23.08 -25.99 -17.70
CA LYS A 56 -23.91 -25.68 -16.53
C LYS A 56 -23.17 -24.86 -15.48
N PHE A 57 -21.85 -25.05 -15.33
CA PHE A 57 -21.03 -24.31 -14.37
C PHE A 57 -20.76 -22.87 -14.85
N VAL A 58 -20.46 -22.69 -16.14
CA VAL A 58 -20.26 -21.37 -16.77
C VAL A 58 -21.56 -20.58 -16.80
N ALA A 59 -22.70 -21.21 -17.17
CA ALA A 59 -24.01 -20.57 -17.13
C ALA A 59 -24.40 -20.14 -15.70
N LYS A 60 -24.07 -20.95 -14.69
CA LYS A 60 -24.31 -20.62 -13.27
C LYS A 60 -23.43 -19.46 -12.80
N LYS A 61 -22.14 -19.45 -13.13
CA LYS A 61 -21.20 -18.36 -12.78
C LYS A 61 -21.54 -17.05 -13.51
N SER A 62 -21.93 -17.10 -14.78
CA SER A 62 -22.39 -15.95 -15.57
C SER A 62 -23.69 -15.34 -15.00
N GLY A 63 -24.66 -16.19 -14.61
CA GLY A 63 -25.86 -15.74 -13.90
C GLY A 63 -25.56 -15.08 -12.54
N THR A 64 -24.60 -15.64 -11.79
CA THR A 64 -24.18 -15.11 -10.48
C THR A 64 -23.43 -13.76 -10.63
N LEU A 65 -22.68 -13.59 -11.72
CA LEU A 65 -21.97 -12.34 -12.04
C LEU A 65 -22.93 -11.24 -12.52
N LYS A 66 -23.92 -11.58 -13.36
CA LYS A 66 -25.04 -10.68 -13.73
C LYS A 66 -25.81 -10.23 -12.47
N GLU A 67 -26.11 -11.13 -11.54
CA GLU A 67 -26.78 -10.77 -10.28
C GLU A 67 -25.91 -9.95 -9.30
N SER A 68 -24.59 -10.17 -9.26
CA SER A 68 -23.67 -9.48 -8.33
C SER A 68 -23.25 -8.09 -8.79
N ILE A 69 -23.33 -7.79 -10.09
CA ILE A 69 -22.95 -6.47 -10.64
C ILE A 69 -24.20 -5.61 -10.87
N GLN A 70 -25.29 -6.19 -11.39
CA GLN A 70 -26.46 -5.42 -11.82
C GLN A 70 -27.35 -4.96 -10.66
N ARG A 71 -27.49 -5.75 -9.58
CA ARG A 71 -28.31 -5.41 -8.39
C ARG A 71 -27.70 -4.30 -7.50
N PRO A 72 -26.38 -4.27 -7.21
CA PRO A 72 -25.82 -3.20 -6.38
C PRO A 72 -25.77 -1.85 -7.10
N LEU A 73 -25.51 -1.83 -8.40
CA LEU A 73 -25.43 -0.59 -9.19
C LEU A 73 -26.81 0.06 -9.35
N THR A 74 -27.85 -0.68 -9.71
CA THR A 74 -29.23 -0.12 -9.77
C THR A 74 -29.73 0.32 -8.39
N GLY A 75 -29.35 -0.36 -7.31
CA GLY A 75 -29.70 0.02 -5.94
C GLY A 75 -28.97 1.27 -5.43
N LEU A 76 -27.67 1.44 -5.72
CA LEU A 76 -26.89 2.61 -5.33
C LEU A 76 -27.33 3.87 -6.08
N PHE A 77 -27.60 3.75 -7.38
CA PHE A 77 -28.02 4.88 -8.22
C PHE A 77 -29.42 5.36 -7.83
N ARG A 78 -30.38 4.44 -7.65
CA ARG A 78 -31.75 4.78 -7.22
C ARG A 78 -31.77 5.47 -5.84
N LYS A 79 -30.93 5.02 -4.91
CA LYS A 79 -30.78 5.63 -3.59
C LYS A 79 -30.17 7.04 -3.65
N ASN A 80 -29.15 7.25 -4.48
CA ASN A 80 -28.56 8.59 -4.68
C ASN A 80 -29.54 9.60 -5.31
N VAL A 81 -30.41 9.15 -6.21
CA VAL A 81 -31.45 9.99 -6.82
C VAL A 81 -32.56 10.32 -5.81
N GLU A 82 -33.02 9.34 -5.01
CA GLU A 82 -34.01 9.55 -3.96
C GLU A 82 -33.50 10.47 -2.83
N ASP A 83 -32.23 10.32 -2.42
CA ASP A 83 -31.59 11.14 -1.40
C ASP A 83 -31.43 12.60 -1.85
N ARG A 84 -31.05 12.84 -3.12
CA ARG A 84 -30.98 14.20 -3.70
C ARG A 84 -32.36 14.84 -3.87
N ARG A 85 -33.37 14.07 -4.30
CA ARG A 85 -34.77 14.54 -4.41
C ARG A 85 -35.34 14.95 -3.05
N SER A 86 -34.99 14.21 -2.00
CA SER A 86 -35.33 14.53 -0.59
C SER A 86 -34.60 15.79 -0.09
N MET A 87 -33.39 16.07 -0.59
CA MET A 87 -32.60 17.24 -0.21
C MET A 87 -33.15 18.51 -0.88
N VAL A 88 -33.46 18.46 -2.17
CA VAL A 88 -34.02 19.59 -2.95
C VAL A 88 -35.41 19.98 -2.45
N ASN A 89 -36.27 19.01 -2.10
CA ASN A 89 -37.58 19.28 -1.53
C ASN A 89 -37.52 19.94 -0.14
N ARG A 90 -36.42 19.77 0.61
CA ARG A 90 -36.22 20.48 1.89
C ARG A 90 -35.76 21.92 1.66
N THR A 91 -34.82 22.13 0.75
CA THR A 91 -34.31 23.46 0.41
C THR A 91 -35.37 24.35 -0.26
N ALA A 92 -36.23 23.80 -1.11
CA ALA A 92 -37.30 24.55 -1.78
C ALA A 92 -38.43 25.01 -0.82
N VAL A 93 -38.65 24.28 0.29
CA VAL A 93 -39.63 24.65 1.34
C VAL A 93 -39.07 25.73 2.28
N GLU A 94 -37.74 25.81 2.44
CA GLU A 94 -37.08 26.79 3.31
C GLU A 94 -36.85 28.15 2.63
N GLU A 95 -36.71 28.20 1.30
CA GLU A 95 -36.32 29.45 0.59
C GLU A 95 -37.37 30.04 -0.35
N GLY A 96 -38.53 29.41 -0.54
CA GLY A 96 -39.67 30.00 -1.27
C GLY A 96 -39.38 30.41 -2.72
N ASN A 97 -38.39 29.80 -3.37
CA ASN A 97 -37.89 30.25 -4.67
C ASN A 97 -38.15 29.18 -5.76
N VAL A 98 -39.13 29.44 -6.62
CA VAL A 98 -39.66 28.50 -7.63
C VAL A 98 -38.70 28.30 -8.81
N ASP A 99 -37.80 29.25 -9.05
CA ASP A 99 -36.84 29.20 -10.18
C ASP A 99 -35.70 28.19 -9.96
N VAL A 100 -35.38 27.85 -8.71
CA VAL A 100 -34.40 26.80 -8.37
C VAL A 100 -34.96 25.40 -8.70
N VAL A 101 -36.27 25.20 -8.59
CA VAL A 101 -36.91 23.90 -8.85
C VAL A 101 -36.91 23.57 -10.35
N HIS A 102 -37.02 24.57 -11.22
CA HIS A 102 -37.03 24.35 -12.68
C HIS A 102 -35.64 24.05 -13.23
N ALA A 103 -34.59 24.78 -12.84
CA ALA A 103 -33.22 24.50 -13.29
C ALA A 103 -32.69 23.12 -12.85
N PHE A 104 -33.09 22.65 -11.66
CA PHE A 104 -32.72 21.32 -11.17
C PHE A 104 -33.55 20.18 -11.79
N SER A 105 -34.75 20.46 -12.32
CA SER A 105 -35.55 19.47 -13.06
C SER A 105 -34.87 19.13 -14.40
N ASP A 106 -34.37 20.14 -15.11
CA ASP A 106 -33.69 19.96 -16.39
C ASP A 106 -32.36 19.21 -16.23
N ASP A 107 -31.60 19.48 -15.17
CA ASP A 107 -30.35 18.75 -14.83
C ASP A 107 -30.61 17.30 -14.40
N MET A 108 -31.78 17.01 -13.81
CA MET A 108 -32.17 15.64 -13.43
C MET A 108 -32.60 14.81 -14.66
N ASP A 109 -33.32 15.41 -15.61
CA ASP A 109 -33.71 14.74 -16.85
C ASP A 109 -32.49 14.41 -17.73
N ASP A 110 -31.49 15.30 -17.80
CA ASP A 110 -30.21 15.04 -18.49
C ASP A 110 -29.36 13.96 -17.79
N MET A 111 -29.46 13.84 -16.46
CA MET A 111 -28.81 12.75 -15.70
C MET A 111 -29.50 11.39 -15.89
N ASP A 112 -30.84 11.36 -15.93
CA ASP A 112 -31.61 10.15 -16.19
C ASP A 112 -31.40 9.68 -17.65
N GLU A 113 -31.28 10.61 -18.61
CA GLU A 113 -30.94 10.32 -20.00
C GLU A 113 -29.52 9.75 -20.14
N LYS A 114 -28.51 10.35 -19.47
CA LYS A 114 -27.13 9.82 -19.43
C LYS A 114 -27.03 8.45 -18.74
N ALA A 115 -27.83 8.22 -17.71
CA ALA A 115 -27.89 6.93 -17.03
C ALA A 115 -28.52 5.84 -17.92
N GLU A 116 -29.57 6.19 -18.69
CA GLU A 116 -30.19 5.26 -19.63
C GLU A 116 -29.27 4.98 -20.84
N ILE A 117 -28.52 5.97 -21.34
CA ILE A 117 -27.48 5.78 -22.37
C ILE A 117 -26.39 4.83 -21.87
N ALA A 118 -25.84 5.05 -20.67
CA ALA A 118 -24.83 4.17 -20.08
C ALA A 118 -25.36 2.76 -19.79
N ARG A 119 -26.65 2.62 -19.49
CA ARG A 119 -27.33 1.32 -19.33
C ARG A 119 -27.46 0.60 -20.67
N LEU A 120 -27.85 1.32 -21.73
CA LEU A 120 -28.01 0.79 -23.08
C LEU A 120 -26.65 0.41 -23.71
N GLU A 121 -25.60 1.19 -23.50
CA GLU A 121 -24.22 0.88 -23.95
C GLU A 121 -23.66 -0.37 -23.26
N ASN A 122 -23.95 -0.55 -21.97
CA ASN A 122 -23.61 -1.77 -21.24
C ASN A 122 -24.43 -2.98 -21.69
N GLU A 123 -25.73 -2.81 -21.95
CA GLU A 123 -26.57 -3.89 -22.49
C GLU A 123 -26.14 -4.31 -23.90
N GLU A 124 -25.74 -3.36 -24.75
CA GLU A 124 -25.21 -3.62 -26.09
C GLU A 124 -23.85 -4.33 -26.03
N SER A 125 -22.97 -3.91 -25.12
CA SER A 125 -21.68 -4.55 -24.88
C SER A 125 -21.84 -5.99 -24.37
N LEU A 126 -22.80 -6.23 -23.47
CA LEU A 126 -23.15 -7.57 -23.00
C LEU A 126 -23.79 -8.41 -24.11
N ARG A 127 -24.59 -7.82 -25.01
CA ARG A 127 -25.13 -8.52 -26.19
C ARG A 127 -24.05 -8.92 -27.18
N LYS A 128 -23.03 -8.07 -27.40
CA LYS A 128 -21.87 -8.37 -28.25
C LYS A 128 -21.03 -9.49 -27.66
N ILE A 129 -20.84 -9.51 -26.33
CA ILE A 129 -20.19 -10.61 -25.63
C ILE A 129 -20.99 -11.92 -25.76
N ASP A 130 -22.31 -11.88 -25.56
CA ASP A 130 -23.18 -13.05 -25.73
C ASP A 130 -23.20 -13.54 -27.19
N GLN A 131 -23.12 -12.66 -28.19
CA GLN A 131 -22.99 -13.04 -29.60
C GLN A 131 -21.63 -13.68 -29.90
N ILE A 132 -20.53 -13.17 -29.33
CA ILE A 132 -19.18 -13.74 -29.47
C ILE A 132 -19.13 -15.14 -28.85
N ILE A 133 -19.70 -15.30 -27.64
CA ILE A 133 -19.81 -16.60 -26.97
C ILE A 133 -20.64 -17.58 -27.80
N ASN A 134 -21.79 -17.17 -28.33
CA ASN A 134 -22.64 -18.03 -29.16
C ASN A 134 -22.00 -18.36 -30.52
N LYS A 135 -21.18 -17.48 -31.10
CA LYS A 135 -20.44 -17.75 -32.34
C LYS A 135 -19.29 -18.72 -32.10
N MET A 136 -18.62 -18.64 -30.95
CA MET A 136 -17.62 -19.62 -30.51
C MET A 136 -18.22 -21.00 -30.21
N LEU A 137 -19.44 -21.04 -29.65
CA LEU A 137 -20.17 -22.29 -29.40
C LEU A 137 -20.81 -22.87 -30.66
N GLY A 138 -21.23 -22.04 -31.62
CA GLY A 138 -21.78 -22.46 -32.91
C GLY A 138 -20.75 -23.09 -33.84
N ASN A 139 -19.49 -22.62 -33.82
CA ASN A 139 -18.40 -23.21 -34.60
C ASN A 139 -17.97 -24.60 -34.09
N ALA A 140 -18.42 -25.04 -32.92
CA ALA A 140 -18.18 -26.39 -32.42
C ALA A 140 -19.17 -27.44 -32.97
N HIS A 141 -20.20 -27.02 -33.74
CA HIS A 141 -21.24 -27.91 -34.25
C HIS A 141 -21.21 -28.17 -35.77
N GLU A 142 -20.33 -27.52 -36.54
CA GLU A 142 -20.20 -27.75 -38.00
C GLU A 142 -18.76 -28.04 -38.46
N GLU A 143 -18.07 -29.00 -37.84
CA GLU A 143 -16.93 -29.67 -38.51
C GLU A 143 -16.92 -31.17 -38.21
N SER A 144 -17.73 -31.92 -38.96
CA SER A 144 -17.49 -33.34 -39.25
C SER A 144 -16.82 -33.41 -40.62
N PRO A 145 -15.55 -33.85 -40.76
CA PRO A 145 -14.87 -33.84 -42.04
C PRO A 145 -15.40 -34.96 -42.94
N LYS A 146 -16.10 -34.60 -44.01
CA LYS A 146 -16.17 -35.40 -45.23
C LYS A 146 -15.37 -34.70 -46.33
N ASN A 147 -14.20 -35.28 -46.61
CA ASN A 147 -13.38 -35.14 -47.81
C ASN A 147 -12.60 -33.84 -48.12
N SER A 148 -11.30 -34.10 -48.31
CA SER A 148 -10.33 -33.56 -49.29
C SER A 148 -9.85 -32.10 -49.19
N ASN A 149 -8.55 -31.99 -48.91
CA ASN A 149 -7.55 -31.02 -49.39
C ASN A 149 -7.99 -29.57 -49.58
N PHE A 150 -7.54 -28.67 -48.69
CA PHE A 150 -7.08 -27.33 -49.09
C PHE A 150 -5.95 -26.86 -48.16
N ASN A 151 -4.76 -26.69 -48.73
CA ASN A 151 -3.72 -25.80 -48.22
C ASN A 151 -4.10 -24.38 -48.68
N GLU A 152 -4.56 -23.52 -47.77
CA GLU A 152 -4.46 -22.06 -47.93
C GLU A 152 -4.64 -21.37 -46.55
N PRO A 153 -3.94 -20.25 -46.26
CA PRO A 153 -4.08 -19.55 -44.99
C PRO A 153 -5.42 -18.79 -44.94
N LEU A 154 -6.16 -18.97 -43.85
CA LEU A 154 -7.38 -18.21 -43.55
C LEU A 154 -7.09 -16.69 -43.57
N GLN A 155 -7.70 -15.99 -44.54
CA GLN A 155 -7.64 -14.54 -44.71
C GLN A 155 -8.35 -13.82 -43.54
N PHE A 156 -7.57 -13.12 -42.71
CA PHE A 156 -8.06 -12.21 -41.66
C PHE A 156 -8.57 -10.86 -42.22
N ASP A 157 -8.41 -10.60 -43.52
CA ASP A 157 -8.65 -9.28 -44.13
C ASP A 157 -10.14 -8.96 -44.36
N ALA A 158 -11.04 -9.95 -44.28
CA ALA A 158 -12.48 -9.72 -44.48
C ALA A 158 -13.20 -9.15 -43.24
N LEU A 159 -12.61 -9.27 -42.04
CA LEU A 159 -13.19 -8.77 -40.79
C LEU A 159 -12.83 -7.30 -40.51
N GLN A 160 -11.84 -6.74 -41.21
CA GLN A 160 -11.39 -5.37 -40.99
C GLN A 160 -12.23 -4.33 -41.76
N LYS A 161 -13.04 -4.77 -42.73
CA LYS A 161 -13.80 -3.87 -43.62
C LYS A 161 -15.16 -3.43 -43.08
N ASP A 162 -15.70 -4.15 -42.09
CA ASP A 162 -16.99 -3.84 -41.44
C ASP A 162 -16.85 -2.98 -40.17
N PHE A 163 -15.64 -2.77 -39.66
CA PHE A 163 -15.39 -1.92 -38.49
C PHE A 163 -14.77 -0.61 -38.95
N GLY A 164 -15.64 0.34 -39.29
CA GLY A 164 -15.28 1.73 -39.59
C GLY A 164 -14.48 2.36 -38.44
N GLU A 165 -13.55 3.22 -38.85
CA GLU A 165 -12.60 3.98 -38.04
C GLU A 165 -13.28 4.74 -36.90
N ASN A 166 -13.07 4.30 -35.65
CA ASN A 166 -12.93 5.11 -34.42
C ASN A 166 -13.03 4.20 -33.17
N ILE A 167 -12.02 3.37 -32.95
CA ILE A 167 -11.68 2.91 -31.61
C ILE A 167 -10.16 3.02 -31.50
N MET A 168 -9.68 3.96 -30.68
CA MET A 168 -8.27 4.07 -30.37
C MET A 168 -7.80 2.76 -29.73
N VAL A 169 -6.81 2.16 -30.37
CA VAL A 169 -6.11 0.95 -30.00
C VAL A 169 -5.42 1.16 -28.65
N GLY A 170 -6.03 0.64 -27.58
CA GLY A 170 -5.50 0.68 -26.22
C GLY A 170 -5.78 -0.58 -25.40
N ASP A 171 -6.94 -1.24 -25.57
CA ASP A 171 -7.39 -2.26 -24.61
C ASP A 171 -7.96 -3.56 -25.21
N ILE A 172 -7.43 -4.05 -26.34
CA ILE A 172 -7.70 -5.43 -26.79
C ILE A 172 -6.43 -6.10 -27.29
N ALA A 173 -5.58 -6.51 -26.35
CA ALA A 173 -4.63 -7.60 -26.51
C ALA A 173 -5.14 -8.80 -25.70
N MET A 174 -6.32 -9.31 -26.07
CA MET A 174 -6.93 -10.54 -25.53
C MET A 174 -7.19 -11.52 -26.68
N SER A 175 -6.14 -11.81 -27.45
CA SER A 175 -6.18 -12.80 -28.53
C SER A 175 -4.79 -13.37 -28.78
N ASN A 176 -4.23 -14.01 -27.73
CA ASN A 176 -3.14 -14.99 -27.84
C ASN A 176 -3.18 -16.06 -26.72
N LEU A 177 -4.35 -16.26 -26.09
CA LEU A 177 -4.47 -17.09 -24.89
C LEU A 177 -5.25 -18.39 -25.11
N PHE A 178 -5.14 -19.04 -26.26
CA PHE A 178 -5.75 -20.38 -26.42
C PHE A 178 -4.99 -21.28 -27.38
N LEU A 179 -3.71 -21.54 -27.13
CA LEU A 179 -3.08 -22.82 -27.43
C LEU A 179 -1.94 -23.03 -26.42
N ASP A 180 -1.93 -24.20 -25.77
CA ASP A 180 -1.04 -24.65 -24.69
C ASP A 180 -1.30 -24.09 -23.28
N ASP A 181 -2.00 -24.87 -22.45
CA ASP A 181 -1.54 -25.21 -21.09
C ASP A 181 -2.68 -25.85 -20.27
N THR A 182 -2.70 -27.18 -20.18
CA THR A 182 -3.43 -27.85 -19.09
C THR A 182 -2.73 -27.66 -17.73
N ASN A 183 -1.46 -27.24 -17.74
CA ASN A 183 -0.72 -26.81 -16.56
C ASN A 183 -1.22 -25.46 -15.99
N SER A 184 -1.65 -24.53 -16.81
CA SER A 184 -2.08 -23.19 -16.36
C SER A 184 -3.44 -23.23 -15.67
N VAL A 185 -4.32 -24.18 -16.02
CA VAL A 185 -5.58 -24.41 -15.31
C VAL A 185 -5.37 -25.11 -13.96
N GLN A 186 -4.37 -25.99 -13.85
CA GLN A 186 -3.99 -26.60 -12.57
C GLN A 186 -3.27 -25.58 -11.67
N VAL A 187 -2.42 -24.72 -12.25
CA VAL A 187 -1.79 -23.57 -11.57
C VAL A 187 -2.84 -22.53 -11.15
N MET A 188 -3.86 -22.24 -11.97
CA MET A 188 -4.97 -21.36 -11.58
C MET A 188 -5.90 -21.97 -10.52
N ALA A 189 -6.02 -23.29 -10.44
CA ALA A 189 -6.77 -23.99 -9.39
C ALA A 189 -5.96 -24.15 -8.10
N GLU A 190 -4.63 -24.28 -8.18
CA GLU A 190 -3.69 -24.21 -7.04
C GLU A 190 -3.45 -22.75 -6.58
N GLN A 191 -3.76 -21.75 -7.42
CA GLN A 191 -3.75 -20.30 -7.13
C GLN A 191 -5.13 -19.69 -6.84
N LEU A 192 -6.09 -20.48 -6.37
CA LEU A 192 -7.10 -19.94 -5.44
C LEU A 192 -6.48 -19.89 -4.05
N ALA A 193 -5.37 -19.16 -3.90
CA ALA A 193 -4.87 -18.81 -2.58
C ALA A 193 -5.97 -17.99 -1.91
N GLU A 194 -6.53 -18.51 -0.82
CA GLU A 194 -7.47 -17.75 0.00
C GLU A 194 -6.85 -16.39 0.30
N THR A 195 -7.64 -15.34 0.10
CA THR A 195 -7.20 -13.97 0.31
C THR A 195 -6.65 -13.83 1.74
N PRO A 196 -5.37 -13.43 1.94
CA PRO A 196 -4.78 -13.43 3.26
C PRO A 196 -5.54 -12.55 4.23
N LEU A 197 -5.90 -13.13 5.38
CA LEU A 197 -6.66 -12.45 6.42
C LEU A 197 -5.74 -11.93 7.50
N ILE A 198 -5.77 -10.61 7.73
CA ILE A 198 -4.91 -9.91 8.68
C ILE A 198 -5.80 -9.30 9.77
N VAL A 199 -5.60 -9.76 11.01
CA VAL A 199 -6.29 -9.23 12.19
C VAL A 199 -5.43 -8.16 12.85
N LEU A 200 -5.99 -6.96 13.03
CA LEU A 200 -5.40 -5.89 13.82
C LEU A 200 -5.86 -6.07 15.26
N TRP A 201 -5.02 -6.72 16.08
CA TRP A 201 -5.41 -7.16 17.42
C TRP A 201 -5.53 -6.01 18.41
N THR A 202 -4.65 -5.02 18.27
CA THR A 202 -4.63 -3.85 19.15
C THR A 202 -4.98 -2.60 18.35
N PRO A 203 -5.54 -1.56 19.01
CA PRO A 203 -5.53 -0.22 18.45
C PRO A 203 -4.10 0.29 18.24
N ILE A 204 -3.98 1.44 17.58
CA ILE A 204 -2.74 2.21 17.48
C ILE A 204 -2.91 3.45 18.35
N PHE A 205 -2.21 3.51 19.48
CA PHE A 205 -2.35 4.58 20.48
C PHE A 205 -3.80 4.79 20.92
N GLY A 206 -4.54 3.70 21.15
CA GLY A 206 -5.95 3.74 21.50
C GLY A 206 -6.93 4.01 20.35
N ASP A 207 -6.47 4.38 19.15
CA ASP A 207 -7.35 4.55 17.99
C ASP A 207 -7.61 3.22 17.27
N GLN A 208 -8.89 2.85 17.14
CA GLN A 208 -9.36 1.61 16.51
C GLN A 208 -9.75 1.78 15.04
N LYS A 209 -9.61 2.98 14.45
CA LYS A 209 -10.12 3.26 13.10
C LYS A 209 -9.49 2.32 12.07
N ALA A 210 -10.33 1.49 11.44
CA ALA A 210 -9.92 0.57 10.38
C ALA A 210 -9.56 1.29 9.05
N SER A 211 -9.89 2.57 8.93
CA SER A 211 -9.61 3.39 7.74
C SER A 211 -8.11 3.60 7.58
N GLY A 212 -7.57 3.23 6.41
CA GLY A 212 -6.14 3.34 6.09
C GLY A 212 -5.36 2.02 6.18
N PHE A 213 -6.00 0.95 6.66
CA PHE A 213 -5.43 -0.41 6.66
C PHE A 213 -5.90 -1.19 5.44
N ASN A 214 -5.65 -0.70 4.23
CA ASN A 214 -5.96 -1.45 3.03
C ASN A 214 -4.77 -1.53 2.08
N CYS A 215 -4.78 -2.61 1.28
CA CYS A 215 -3.87 -2.76 0.16
C CYS A 215 -4.67 -3.24 -1.06
N PRO A 216 -5.37 -2.35 -1.76
CA PRO A 216 -6.32 -2.75 -2.82
C PRO A 216 -5.67 -3.57 -3.94
N THR A 217 -4.37 -3.38 -4.16
CA THR A 217 -3.61 -4.02 -5.24
C THR A 217 -3.19 -5.46 -4.95
N LEU A 218 -3.11 -5.87 -3.68
CA LEU A 218 -2.61 -7.19 -3.27
C LEU A 218 -3.70 -8.09 -2.66
N GLY A 219 -4.93 -7.58 -2.55
CA GLY A 219 -6.09 -8.35 -2.14
C GLY A 219 -6.24 -8.65 -0.65
N CYS A 220 -5.21 -8.50 0.21
CA CYS A 220 -5.34 -8.84 1.64
C CYS A 220 -6.53 -8.16 2.33
N VAL A 221 -7.20 -8.90 3.20
CA VAL A 221 -8.34 -8.43 4.00
C VAL A 221 -7.87 -8.08 5.39
N PHE A 222 -8.12 -6.83 5.81
CA PHE A 222 -7.81 -6.35 7.16
C PHE A 222 -9.09 -6.27 7.98
N THR A 223 -9.03 -6.72 9.23
CA THR A 223 -10.15 -6.65 10.17
C THR A 223 -9.69 -6.37 11.59
N THR A 224 -10.51 -5.65 12.36
CA THR A 224 -10.33 -5.48 13.81
C THR A 224 -11.16 -6.51 14.60
N ASP A 225 -11.92 -7.37 13.92
CA ASP A 225 -12.69 -8.44 14.55
C ASP A 225 -11.76 -9.53 15.10
N LYS A 226 -11.56 -9.50 16.42
CA LYS A 226 -10.72 -10.44 17.16
C LYS A 226 -11.20 -11.89 17.07
N GLN A 227 -12.48 -12.14 16.77
CA GLN A 227 -13.00 -13.50 16.61
C GLN A 227 -12.39 -14.19 15.37
N LYS A 228 -11.93 -13.41 14.40
CA LYS A 228 -11.28 -13.91 13.18
C LYS A 228 -9.84 -14.38 13.37
N VAL A 229 -9.29 -14.29 14.58
CA VAL A 229 -7.91 -14.73 14.88
C VAL A 229 -7.68 -16.21 14.59
N VAL A 230 -8.72 -17.05 14.64
CA VAL A 230 -8.60 -18.48 14.33
C VAL A 230 -8.34 -18.71 12.84
N ASP A 231 -8.97 -17.91 12.00
CA ASP A 231 -8.87 -18.00 10.54
C ASP A 231 -7.71 -17.18 9.99
N ALA A 232 -7.25 -16.17 10.72
CA ALA A 232 -6.24 -15.22 10.28
C ALA A 232 -4.90 -15.86 9.90
N ASP A 233 -4.28 -15.33 8.86
CA ASP A 233 -2.92 -15.67 8.44
C ASP A 233 -1.88 -14.78 9.13
N SER A 234 -2.28 -13.58 9.56
CA SER A 234 -1.44 -12.68 10.34
C SER A 234 -2.23 -11.93 11.39
N VAL A 235 -1.57 -11.61 12.49
CA VAL A 235 -2.13 -10.85 13.61
C VAL A 235 -1.14 -9.76 14.02
N VAL A 236 -1.56 -8.51 13.98
CA VAL A 236 -0.71 -7.34 14.21
C VAL A 236 -0.98 -6.74 15.58
N PHE A 237 0.10 -6.45 16.31
CA PHE A 237 0.07 -5.89 17.65
C PHE A 237 0.91 -4.62 17.70
N HIS A 238 0.27 -3.48 17.86
CA HIS A 238 0.93 -2.21 18.13
C HIS A 238 1.53 -2.20 19.54
N PHE A 239 2.81 -1.84 19.65
CA PHE A 239 3.60 -2.00 20.87
C PHE A 239 2.97 -1.38 22.12
N SER A 240 2.36 -0.19 22.02
CA SER A 240 1.85 0.52 23.19
C SER A 240 0.54 -0.03 23.72
N ASP A 241 -0.16 -0.82 22.91
CA ASP A 241 -1.53 -1.27 23.16
C ASP A 241 -1.58 -2.78 23.47
N ILE A 242 -0.42 -3.41 23.66
CA ILE A 242 -0.30 -4.81 24.06
C ILE A 242 -0.78 -4.95 25.51
N ASN A 243 -1.85 -5.73 25.69
CA ASN A 243 -2.29 -6.20 27.00
C ASN A 243 -1.96 -7.69 27.15
N MET A 244 -1.03 -7.99 28.07
CA MET A 244 -0.54 -9.35 28.36
C MET A 244 -1.65 -10.32 28.79
N SER A 245 -2.75 -9.83 29.35
CA SER A 245 -3.86 -10.66 29.83
C SER A 245 -4.85 -11.05 28.71
N SER A 246 -4.75 -10.42 27.55
CA SER A 246 -5.67 -10.62 26.42
C SER A 246 -4.92 -10.98 25.14
N LEU A 247 -3.88 -11.80 25.24
CA LEU A 247 -3.13 -12.28 24.09
C LEU A 247 -3.81 -13.52 23.49
N PRO A 248 -3.97 -13.61 22.16
CA PRO A 248 -4.52 -14.78 21.51
C PRO A 248 -3.48 -15.90 21.46
N SER A 249 -3.96 -17.13 21.37
CA SER A 249 -3.12 -18.27 21.00
C SER A 249 -3.09 -18.43 19.48
N ARG A 250 -2.00 -18.99 18.96
CA ARG A 250 -1.90 -19.31 17.53
C ARG A 250 -2.79 -20.49 17.19
N SER A 251 -3.52 -20.35 16.08
CA SER A 251 -4.39 -21.43 15.60
C SER A 251 -3.73 -22.26 14.49
N LYS A 252 -2.70 -21.73 13.82
CA LYS A 252 -1.96 -22.37 12.73
C LYS A 252 -0.45 -22.19 12.92
N THR A 253 0.35 -23.16 12.50
CA THR A 253 1.84 -23.06 12.53
C THR A 253 2.38 -22.10 11.47
N THR A 254 1.57 -21.68 10.51
CA THR A 254 1.91 -20.71 9.46
C THR A 254 1.46 -19.29 9.80
N GLN A 255 0.57 -19.12 10.78
CA GLN A 255 0.04 -17.82 11.19
C GLN A 255 1.16 -16.94 11.76
N LYS A 256 1.26 -15.68 11.33
CA LYS A 256 2.34 -14.75 11.73
C LYS A 256 1.85 -13.73 12.74
N PHE A 257 2.52 -13.62 13.88
CA PHE A 257 2.26 -12.54 14.84
C PHE A 257 3.30 -11.45 14.66
N VAL A 258 2.84 -10.22 14.46
CA VAL A 258 3.68 -9.09 14.04
C VAL A 258 3.71 -8.04 15.13
N TYR A 259 4.91 -7.70 15.61
CA TYR A 259 5.14 -6.60 16.53
C TYR A 259 5.28 -5.31 15.72
N LEU A 260 4.32 -4.40 15.86
CA LEU A 260 4.25 -3.13 15.15
C LEU A 260 4.71 -1.98 16.05
N THR A 261 5.67 -1.19 15.58
CA THR A 261 6.01 0.10 16.17
C THR A 261 6.55 1.06 15.12
N GLN A 262 6.04 2.28 15.08
CA GLN A 262 6.73 3.37 14.39
C GLN A 262 7.74 4.06 15.30
N GLU A 263 7.63 3.88 16.61
CA GLU A 263 8.46 4.54 17.61
C GLU A 263 9.79 3.84 17.87
N THR A 264 10.75 4.55 18.48
CA THR A 264 12.09 4.03 18.79
C THR A 264 12.09 2.96 19.87
N SER A 265 13.17 2.19 19.96
CA SER A 265 13.35 1.19 21.03
C SER A 265 13.19 1.81 22.42
N PHE A 266 13.71 3.04 22.63
CA PHE A 266 13.54 3.79 23.88
C PHE A 266 12.06 4.06 24.21
N SER A 267 11.26 4.50 23.24
CA SER A 267 9.82 4.71 23.42
C SER A 267 9.08 3.42 23.77
N THR A 268 9.58 2.25 23.33
CA THR A 268 8.96 0.95 23.64
C THR A 268 9.34 0.36 25.01
N THR A 269 10.34 0.92 25.69
CA THR A 269 10.96 0.34 26.90
C THR A 269 9.94 0.04 28.01
N ASN A 270 8.99 0.94 28.24
CA ASN A 270 8.02 0.84 29.33
C ASN A 270 6.78 0.00 28.97
N TYR A 271 6.70 -0.54 27.75
CA TYR A 271 5.58 -1.36 27.31
C TYR A 271 5.95 -2.85 27.39
N PRO A 272 5.06 -3.70 27.94
CA PRO A 272 5.33 -5.13 28.03
C PRO A 272 5.21 -5.78 26.65
N ALA A 273 6.05 -6.79 26.39
CA ALA A 273 5.93 -7.65 25.22
C ALA A 273 6.17 -9.10 25.64
N PRO A 274 5.34 -10.05 25.19
CA PRO A 274 5.53 -11.47 25.49
C PRO A 274 6.79 -12.04 24.81
N HIS A 275 7.53 -12.87 25.55
CA HIS A 275 8.64 -13.67 25.02
C HIS A 275 8.11 -14.78 24.09
N HIS A 276 8.92 -15.15 23.09
CA HIS A 276 8.61 -16.24 22.14
C HIS A 276 7.21 -16.14 21.50
N PHE A 277 6.74 -14.91 21.23
CA PHE A 277 5.36 -14.69 20.80
C PHE A 277 5.26 -14.11 19.39
N PHE A 278 6.22 -13.31 18.93
CA PHE A 278 6.20 -12.66 17.62
C PHE A 278 7.08 -13.39 16.61
N ASP A 279 6.70 -13.36 15.33
CA ASP A 279 7.54 -13.80 14.22
C ASP A 279 8.28 -12.63 13.59
N TRP A 280 7.58 -11.51 13.41
CA TRP A 280 8.04 -10.39 12.60
C TRP A 280 8.04 -9.10 13.39
N ILE A 281 9.05 -8.27 13.13
CA ILE A 281 9.09 -6.87 13.55
C ILE A 281 8.66 -6.00 12.37
N MET A 282 7.65 -5.17 12.57
CA MET A 282 7.19 -4.15 11.64
C MET A 282 7.54 -2.78 12.19
N SER A 283 8.61 -2.13 11.67
CA SER A 283 9.07 -0.85 12.19
C SER A 283 9.71 0.07 11.16
N TYR A 284 10.06 1.30 11.56
CA TYR A 284 10.70 2.30 10.68
C TYR A 284 12.08 1.89 10.16
N HIS A 285 12.77 0.99 10.88
CA HIS A 285 14.15 0.62 10.59
C HIS A 285 14.23 -0.43 9.48
N SER A 286 15.12 -0.24 8.51
CA SER A 286 15.30 -1.10 7.32
C SER A 286 15.61 -2.56 7.63
N GLY A 287 16.26 -2.84 8.77
CA GLY A 287 16.52 -4.21 9.24
C GLY A 287 15.27 -5.01 9.68
N SER A 288 14.10 -4.37 9.75
CA SER A 288 12.85 -4.99 10.18
C SER A 288 12.34 -6.01 9.17
N ASP A 289 11.53 -6.96 9.64
CA ASP A 289 10.86 -7.91 8.74
C ASP A 289 9.91 -7.22 7.77
N VAL A 290 9.23 -6.16 8.23
CA VAL A 290 8.36 -5.29 7.44
C VAL A 290 8.69 -3.84 7.76
N LEU A 291 8.84 -3.01 6.73
CA LEU A 291 9.10 -1.59 6.91
C LEU A 291 7.81 -0.82 7.24
N MET A 292 7.86 0.11 8.19
CA MET A 292 6.78 1.01 8.57
C MET A 292 7.35 2.41 8.87
N LYS A 293 7.47 3.25 7.85
CA LYS A 293 8.02 4.61 7.98
C LYS A 293 7.01 5.64 8.46
N TYR A 294 7.51 6.66 9.18
CA TYR A 294 6.75 7.89 9.46
C TYR A 294 6.55 8.77 8.23
N GLY A 295 7.55 8.82 7.34
CA GLY A 295 7.49 9.61 6.13
C GLY A 295 7.93 8.83 4.91
N SER A 296 8.55 9.53 3.97
CA SER A 296 8.70 9.04 2.60
C SER A 296 10.17 8.87 2.20
N TYR A 297 10.43 8.95 0.90
CA TYR A 297 11.74 8.94 0.28
C TYR A 297 11.86 10.10 -0.68
N TRP A 298 13.05 10.69 -0.73
CA TRP A 298 13.44 11.47 -1.90
C TRP A 298 13.82 10.50 -3.03
N VAL A 299 13.20 10.70 -4.19
CA VAL A 299 13.41 9.88 -5.38
C VAL A 299 13.67 10.78 -6.58
N THR A 300 14.34 10.22 -7.58
CA THR A 300 14.55 10.91 -8.86
C THR A 300 13.22 11.08 -9.58
N SER A 301 13.05 12.24 -10.21
CA SER A 301 11.87 12.61 -11.01
C SER A 301 12.29 12.84 -12.46
N ASP A 302 11.42 12.49 -13.40
CA ASP A 302 11.63 12.79 -14.82
C ASP A 302 11.47 14.28 -15.14
N THR A 303 10.84 15.03 -14.24
CA THR A 303 10.66 16.48 -14.33
C THR A 303 11.38 17.20 -13.19
N PRO A 304 12.17 18.26 -13.49
CA PRO A 304 12.70 19.16 -12.48
C PRO A 304 11.57 19.83 -11.69
N ASN A 305 11.78 20.06 -10.40
CA ASN A 305 10.81 20.71 -9.50
C ASN A 305 9.36 20.18 -9.62
N LYS A 306 9.19 18.86 -9.75
CA LYS A 306 7.86 18.22 -9.89
C LYS A 306 6.87 18.58 -8.78
N MET A 307 7.38 18.91 -7.59
CA MET A 307 6.58 19.27 -6.43
C MET A 307 6.16 20.74 -6.38
N ASN A 308 6.59 21.56 -7.35
CA ASN A 308 6.36 23.00 -7.38
C ASN A 308 6.79 23.70 -6.08
N LEU A 309 7.96 23.32 -5.55
CA LEU A 309 8.55 24.03 -4.41
C LEU A 309 9.05 25.40 -4.88
N GLU A 310 8.92 26.42 -4.03
CA GLU A 310 9.39 27.76 -4.36
C GLU A 310 10.91 27.76 -4.56
N THR A 311 11.38 28.40 -5.64
CA THR A 311 12.80 28.51 -5.99
C THR A 311 13.24 29.96 -6.11
N ASP A 312 12.31 30.89 -6.23
CA ASP A 312 12.60 32.31 -6.33
C ASP A 312 13.14 32.87 -5.01
N LYS A 313 14.33 33.43 -5.10
CA LYS A 313 15.04 34.04 -3.97
C LYS A 313 14.22 35.15 -3.33
N GLN A 314 13.60 36.03 -4.12
CA GLN A 314 12.88 37.18 -3.59
C GLN A 314 11.62 36.73 -2.85
N THR A 315 10.89 35.75 -3.36
CA THR A 315 9.71 35.17 -2.68
C THR A 315 10.10 34.55 -1.34
N ILE A 316 11.11 33.67 -1.30
CA ILE A 316 11.53 32.99 -0.06
C ILE A 316 11.99 34.00 1.00
N LEU A 317 12.80 34.98 0.60
CA LEU A 317 13.40 35.95 1.52
C LEU A 317 12.40 37.01 1.99
N SER A 318 11.47 37.45 1.14
CA SER A 318 10.47 38.45 1.51
C SER A 318 9.54 37.97 2.64
N ASN A 319 9.40 36.65 2.81
CA ASN A 319 8.63 36.07 3.90
C ASN A 319 9.40 36.00 5.22
N LYS A 320 10.73 36.22 5.24
CA LYS A 320 11.58 36.09 6.44
C LYS A 320 11.42 37.27 7.39
N LYS A 321 10.38 37.23 8.20
CA LYS A 321 10.03 38.26 9.20
C LYS A 321 10.79 38.08 10.52
N ASN A 322 11.22 36.86 10.83
CA ASN A 322 11.84 36.51 12.10
C ASN A 322 13.26 35.97 11.88
N LYS A 323 14.25 36.66 12.47
CA LYS A 323 15.65 36.19 12.50
C LYS A 323 15.84 35.22 13.67
N GLY A 324 16.02 33.94 13.38
CA GLY A 324 16.25 32.91 14.40
C GLY A 324 15.69 31.55 14.01
N ILE A 325 15.47 30.74 15.04
CA ILE A 325 14.97 29.36 14.90
C ILE A 325 13.60 29.24 15.55
N ILE A 326 12.67 28.54 14.90
CA ILE A 326 11.38 28.15 15.49
C ILE A 326 11.30 26.63 15.75
N GLY A 327 10.63 26.21 16.82
CA GLY A 327 10.38 24.79 17.09
C GLY A 327 9.02 24.52 17.71
N PHE A 328 8.28 23.54 17.16
CA PHE A 328 7.02 23.06 17.75
C PHE A 328 7.29 21.78 18.55
N ILE A 329 7.34 21.90 19.87
CA ILE A 329 7.94 20.91 20.77
C ILE A 329 7.03 20.68 21.97
N SER A 330 6.60 19.42 22.15
CA SER A 330 5.70 19.03 23.25
C SER A 330 6.20 17.84 24.09
N ASN A 331 7.35 17.27 23.75
CA ASN A 331 8.04 16.27 24.58
C ASN A 331 9.36 16.87 25.08
N CYS A 332 9.43 17.18 26.38
CA CYS A 332 10.50 18.00 26.97
C CYS A 332 11.61 17.17 27.63
N PHE A 333 11.47 15.84 27.65
CA PHE A 333 12.44 14.93 28.22
C PHE A 333 12.70 13.81 27.23
N THR A 334 13.84 13.86 26.56
CA THR A 334 14.08 13.05 25.38
C THR A 334 15.36 12.23 25.48
N ASN A 335 15.39 11.08 24.81
CA ASN A 335 16.63 10.31 24.66
C ASN A 335 17.70 11.14 23.92
N SER A 336 17.27 11.96 22.95
CA SER A 336 18.17 12.80 22.18
C SER A 336 18.73 14.00 22.94
N VAL A 337 18.23 14.27 24.16
CA VAL A 337 18.58 15.43 24.99
C VAL A 337 18.49 16.76 24.23
N ARG A 338 17.62 16.86 23.22
CA ARG A 338 17.47 18.03 22.35
C ARG A 338 17.22 19.32 23.13
N GLU A 339 16.56 19.21 24.29
CA GLU A 339 16.30 20.30 25.21
C GLU A 339 17.59 20.98 25.72
N TYR A 340 18.70 20.24 25.85
CA TYR A 340 20.00 20.81 26.24
C TYR A 340 20.62 21.66 25.12
N TYR A 341 20.57 21.16 23.88
CA TYR A 341 21.06 21.90 22.71
C TYR A 341 20.28 23.20 22.51
N ILE A 342 18.95 23.13 22.60
CA ILE A 342 18.08 24.32 22.52
C ILE A 342 18.45 25.32 23.61
N LYS A 343 18.60 24.86 24.86
CA LYS A 343 18.96 25.73 25.99
C LYS A 343 20.28 26.46 25.76
N LYS A 344 21.31 25.77 25.25
CA LYS A 344 22.62 26.39 24.99
C LYS A 344 22.61 27.36 23.81
N LEU A 345 21.87 27.06 22.74
CA LEU A 345 21.76 27.98 21.61
C LEU A 345 21.06 29.29 21.96
N ARG A 346 20.10 29.25 22.90
CA ARG A 346 19.39 30.45 23.37
C ARG A 346 20.32 31.52 23.95
N ASP A 347 21.50 31.14 24.44
CA ASP A 347 22.49 32.10 24.96
C ASP A 347 23.12 32.96 23.85
N TYR A 348 22.99 32.54 22.58
CA TYR A 348 23.66 33.18 21.44
C TYR A 348 22.72 33.67 20.34
N MET A 349 21.48 33.19 20.28
CA MET A 349 20.53 33.61 19.25
C MET A 349 19.06 33.44 19.66
N THR A 350 18.17 34.13 18.95
CA THR A 350 16.72 34.02 19.14
C THR A 350 16.21 32.63 18.76
N ILE A 351 15.53 32.00 19.72
CA ILE A 351 14.83 30.73 19.53
C ILE A 351 13.42 30.84 20.07
N ASP A 352 12.44 30.58 19.21
CA ASP A 352 11.03 30.52 19.57
C ASP A 352 10.54 29.06 19.63
N VAL A 353 10.27 28.59 20.84
CA VAL A 353 9.65 27.28 21.07
C VAL A 353 8.16 27.46 21.36
N TYR A 354 7.32 26.75 20.62
CA TYR A 354 5.88 26.64 20.85
C TYR A 354 5.53 25.21 21.28
N GLY A 355 4.39 25.06 21.95
CA GLY A 355 3.91 23.79 22.49
C GLY A 355 4.23 23.62 23.97
N LYS A 356 4.10 22.39 24.49
CA LYS A 356 4.22 22.14 25.94
C LYS A 356 5.60 22.44 26.53
N CYS A 357 6.62 22.57 25.70
CA CYS A 357 7.99 22.88 26.11
C CYS A 357 8.38 24.35 25.85
N ALA A 358 7.41 25.22 25.56
CA ALA A 358 7.64 26.65 25.47
C ALA A 358 8.03 27.20 26.85
N ASP A 359 9.00 28.13 26.89
CA ASP A 359 9.34 28.85 28.12
C ASP A 359 8.26 29.87 28.49
N ASP A 360 7.58 30.40 27.47
CA ASP A 360 6.51 31.37 27.60
C ASP A 360 5.15 30.62 27.67
N PRO A 361 4.43 30.71 28.81
CA PRO A 361 3.14 30.04 28.98
C PRO A 361 2.03 30.63 28.09
N THR A 362 2.29 31.72 27.37
CA THR A 362 1.38 32.31 26.36
C THR A 362 1.61 31.76 24.95
N LYS A 363 2.66 30.94 24.74
CA LYS A 363 2.97 30.26 23.47
C LYS A 363 2.46 28.80 23.32
N PRO A 364 1.47 28.26 24.07
CA PRO A 364 0.84 27.00 23.68
C PRO A 364 -0.15 27.29 22.54
N ASN A 365 0.05 26.64 21.38
CA ASN A 365 -0.85 26.66 20.21
C ASN A 365 -0.96 27.99 19.44
N ILE A 366 0.12 28.41 18.78
CA ILE A 366 -0.02 29.41 17.68
C ILE A 366 -0.84 28.85 16.50
N CYS A 367 -0.78 27.54 16.30
CA CYS A 367 -1.60 26.80 15.36
C CYS A 367 -2.49 25.84 16.14
N SER A 368 -3.74 26.23 16.41
CA SER A 368 -4.73 25.31 16.97
C SER A 368 -4.98 24.17 15.98
N ASP A 369 -4.95 22.93 16.46
CA ASP A 369 -5.32 21.70 15.73
C ASP A 369 -4.42 21.25 14.56
N ARG A 370 -3.09 21.39 14.67
CA ARG A 370 -2.13 20.82 13.70
C ARG A 370 -2.51 21.13 12.24
N ASN A 371 -2.96 22.35 11.99
CA ASN A 371 -3.27 22.81 10.65
C ASN A 371 -1.94 23.01 9.90
N ASP A 372 -1.61 22.07 9.00
CA ASP A 372 -0.37 22.10 8.21
C ASP A 372 -0.15 23.42 7.45
N ASN A 373 -1.24 24.14 7.10
CA ASN A 373 -1.13 25.45 6.47
C ASN A 373 -0.66 26.51 7.46
N CYS A 374 -1.15 26.49 8.69
CA CYS A 374 -0.67 27.40 9.74
C CYS A 374 0.79 27.11 10.09
N ASP A 375 1.14 25.82 10.28
CA ASP A 375 2.52 25.40 10.54
C ASP A 375 3.45 25.93 9.43
N LYS A 376 3.07 25.74 8.16
CA LYS A 376 3.82 26.24 7.01
C LYS A 376 3.96 27.76 7.01
N GLU A 377 2.86 28.49 7.21
CA GLU A 377 2.84 29.95 7.20
C GLU A 377 3.75 30.52 8.28
N VAL A 378 3.63 30.04 9.52
CA VAL A 378 4.42 30.51 10.66
C VAL A 378 5.89 30.13 10.48
N MET A 379 6.21 28.86 10.21
CA MET A 379 7.60 28.43 10.12
C MET A 379 8.35 29.05 8.94
N SER A 380 7.66 29.29 7.82
CA SER A 380 8.27 29.95 6.65
C SER A 380 8.65 31.42 6.92
N THR A 381 8.17 32.02 8.01
CA THR A 381 8.64 33.35 8.44
C THR A 381 10.00 33.35 9.15
N TYR A 382 10.51 32.18 9.54
CA TYR A 382 11.82 32.01 10.16
C TYR A 382 12.81 31.48 9.14
N TYR A 383 14.09 31.83 9.31
CA TYR A 383 15.17 31.25 8.50
C TYR A 383 15.37 29.77 8.80
N PHE A 384 15.18 29.35 10.05
CA PHE A 384 15.42 27.98 10.47
C PHE A 384 14.26 27.43 11.29
N TYR A 385 14.07 26.12 11.23
CA TYR A 385 13.18 25.41 12.15
C TYR A 385 13.83 24.16 12.72
N PHE A 386 13.41 23.77 13.91
CA PHE A 386 13.86 22.54 14.54
C PHE A 386 13.08 21.32 14.02
N ALA A 387 13.81 20.42 13.35
CA ALA A 387 13.40 19.06 13.02
C ALA A 387 14.06 18.05 14.00
N LEU A 388 14.12 18.39 15.29
CA LEU A 388 14.85 17.64 16.30
C LEU A 388 14.04 16.46 16.83
N GLU A 389 14.51 15.25 16.59
CA GLU A 389 13.86 14.01 16.99
C GLU A 389 13.91 13.75 18.50
N ASN A 390 12.96 12.95 18.99
CA ASN A 390 12.89 12.59 20.42
C ASN A 390 13.95 11.56 20.83
N SER A 391 14.64 10.93 19.87
CA SER A 391 15.62 9.88 20.10
C SER A 391 16.69 9.92 19.01
N LEU A 392 17.91 9.55 19.37
CA LEU A 392 19.04 9.44 18.45
C LEU A 392 19.14 8.01 17.91
N CYS A 393 18.34 7.70 16.91
CA CYS A 393 18.34 6.40 16.24
C CYS A 393 18.61 6.56 14.75
N PRO A 394 19.47 5.72 14.15
CA PRO A 394 19.57 5.59 12.70
C PRO A 394 18.19 5.43 12.03
N GLU A 395 18.01 6.06 10.87
CA GLU A 395 16.79 5.99 10.05
C GLU A 395 15.49 6.56 10.68
N TYR A 396 15.53 7.05 11.92
CA TYR A 396 14.36 7.61 12.62
C TYR A 396 14.13 9.08 12.21
N ILE A 397 13.61 9.29 11.00
CA ILE A 397 13.24 10.61 10.46
C ILE A 397 11.71 10.67 10.38
N THR A 398 11.09 11.58 11.14
CA THR A 398 9.64 11.57 11.34
C THR A 398 8.92 12.77 10.69
N GLU A 399 7.65 12.99 11.07
CA GLU A 399 6.82 14.13 10.66
C GLU A 399 7.52 15.48 10.84
N LYS A 400 8.45 15.59 11.80
CA LYS A 400 9.20 16.81 12.09
C LYS A 400 9.96 17.32 10.87
N TYR A 401 10.42 16.42 10.00
CA TYR A 401 10.94 16.74 8.68
C TYR A 401 9.91 16.48 7.58
N TRP A 402 9.26 15.31 7.57
CA TRP A 402 8.47 14.85 6.42
C TRP A 402 7.16 15.59 6.18
N VAL A 403 6.62 16.31 7.15
CA VAL A 403 5.47 17.22 6.92
C VAL A 403 5.96 18.61 6.48
N ARG A 404 7.25 18.91 6.68
CA ARG A 404 7.83 20.26 6.60
C ARG A 404 8.95 20.42 5.56
N TYR A 405 9.26 19.35 4.81
CA TYR A 405 10.36 19.34 3.83
C TYR A 405 10.21 20.39 2.71
N GLY A 406 8.97 20.84 2.46
CA GLY A 406 8.62 21.84 1.47
C GLY A 406 8.41 23.25 2.04
N TYR A 407 8.70 23.47 3.33
CA TYR A 407 8.56 24.79 3.94
C TYR A 407 9.75 25.67 3.57
N ASP A 408 9.54 26.99 3.47
CA ASP A 408 10.58 27.94 3.07
C ASP A 408 11.49 28.31 4.24
N SER A 409 11.91 27.32 5.02
CA SER A 409 12.74 27.45 6.20
C SER A 409 13.69 26.25 6.26
N VAL A 410 14.94 26.46 6.66
CA VAL A 410 15.95 25.39 6.62
C VAL A 410 15.84 24.52 7.89
N PRO A 411 15.67 23.18 7.76
CA PRO A 411 15.62 22.29 8.90
C PRO A 411 16.96 22.19 9.62
N ILE A 412 16.92 22.29 10.95
CA ILE A 412 17.99 21.91 11.86
C ILE A 412 17.68 20.54 12.44
N VAL A 413 18.60 19.59 12.25
CA VAL A 413 18.48 18.18 12.67
C VAL A 413 19.51 17.82 13.72
N MET A 414 19.32 16.68 14.40
CA MET A 414 20.19 16.28 15.51
C MET A 414 21.61 15.87 15.07
N LYS A 415 21.72 14.96 14.09
CA LYS A 415 22.99 14.28 13.77
C LYS A 415 23.15 14.00 12.28
N ARG A 416 24.18 14.52 11.61
CA ARG A 416 24.31 14.47 10.13
C ARG A 416 24.21 13.07 9.55
N GLU A 417 24.91 12.10 10.13
CA GLU A 417 24.96 10.71 9.62
C GLU A 417 23.57 10.03 9.58
N PHE A 418 22.60 10.49 10.39
CA PHE A 418 21.25 9.93 10.39
C PHE A 418 20.36 10.47 9.27
N TYR A 419 20.76 11.53 8.58
CA TYR A 419 19.94 12.21 7.56
C TYR A 419 20.61 12.28 6.19
N GLU A 420 21.94 12.33 6.11
CA GLU A 420 22.67 12.63 4.87
C GLU A 420 22.46 11.62 3.72
N HIS A 421 22.10 10.37 4.04
CA HIS A 421 21.77 9.35 3.04
C HIS A 421 20.29 9.34 2.64
N PHE A 422 19.43 10.07 3.36
CA PHE A 422 17.98 10.05 3.16
C PHE A 422 17.45 11.37 2.59
N LEU A 423 18.15 12.49 2.84
CA LEU A 423 17.73 13.83 2.46
C LEU A 423 18.60 14.38 1.32
N PRO A 424 18.09 15.35 0.54
CA PRO A 424 18.89 16.00 -0.50
C PRO A 424 20.14 16.66 0.10
N LYS A 425 21.23 16.64 -0.66
CA LYS A 425 22.48 17.27 -0.22
C LYS A 425 22.26 18.76 0.04
N ASN A 426 22.93 19.29 1.07
CA ASN A 426 22.84 20.69 1.47
C ASN A 426 21.41 21.19 1.75
N SER A 427 20.44 20.33 2.09
CA SER A 427 19.06 20.75 2.38
C SER A 427 18.75 20.95 3.87
N PHE A 428 19.73 20.71 4.75
CA PHE A 428 19.56 20.75 6.20
C PHE A 428 20.89 21.09 6.89
N ILE A 429 20.80 21.53 8.14
CA ILE A 429 21.92 21.82 9.04
C ILE A 429 21.88 20.83 10.20
N ALA A 430 22.99 20.19 10.57
CA ALA A 430 23.04 19.29 11.72
C ALA A 430 23.71 19.96 12.93
N LEU A 431 23.22 19.69 14.14
CA LEU A 431 23.82 20.22 15.37
C LEU A 431 25.27 19.75 15.56
N ASP A 432 25.58 18.51 15.17
CA ASP A 432 26.91 17.91 15.29
C ASP A 432 27.92 18.33 14.22
N ASP A 433 27.54 19.23 13.30
CA ASP A 433 28.47 19.90 12.39
C ASP A 433 29.35 20.94 13.10
N TYR A 434 28.96 21.35 14.32
CA TYR A 434 29.61 22.41 15.08
C TYR A 434 30.18 21.87 16.39
N LYS A 435 31.28 22.47 16.86
CA LYS A 435 31.89 22.11 18.14
C LYS A 435 31.09 22.59 19.34
N GLY A 436 30.25 23.61 19.14
CA GLY A 436 29.35 24.08 20.19
C GLY A 436 28.36 25.15 19.76
N ALA A 437 27.51 25.54 20.71
CA ALA A 437 26.37 26.43 20.49
C ALA A 437 26.76 27.78 19.88
N LYS A 438 27.88 28.39 20.32
CA LYS A 438 28.34 29.68 19.80
C LYS A 438 28.75 29.59 18.33
N GLU A 439 29.54 28.58 17.96
CA GLU A 439 30.00 28.39 16.58
C GLU A 439 28.82 28.19 15.63
N MET A 440 27.84 27.39 16.06
CA MET A 440 26.60 27.23 15.32
C MET A 440 25.84 28.55 15.17
N ALA A 441 25.63 29.29 16.26
CA ALA A 441 24.91 30.57 16.23
C ALA A 441 25.62 31.62 15.36
N ASP A 442 26.95 31.67 15.37
CA ASP A 442 27.75 32.53 14.50
C ASP A 442 27.50 32.18 13.02
N HIS A 443 27.51 30.89 12.66
CA HIS A 443 27.24 30.45 11.28
C HIS A 443 25.78 30.71 10.85
N LEU A 444 24.80 30.44 11.71
CA LEU A 444 23.40 30.73 11.41
C LEU A 444 23.16 32.24 11.26
N SER A 445 23.84 33.08 12.04
CA SER A 445 23.78 34.54 11.89
C SER A 445 24.39 34.99 10.57
N PHE A 446 25.55 34.43 10.19
CA PHE A 446 26.14 34.64 8.87
C PHE A 446 25.16 34.31 7.74
N LEU A 447 24.47 33.16 7.80
CA LEU A 447 23.48 32.80 6.79
C LEU A 447 22.31 33.79 6.72
N MET A 448 21.81 34.28 7.86
CA MET A 448 20.74 35.30 7.89
C MET A 448 21.16 36.67 7.34
N GLU A 449 22.46 36.92 7.21
CA GLU A 449 23.02 38.16 6.67
C GLU A 449 23.54 38.00 5.23
N ASN A 450 23.62 36.77 4.73
CA ASN A 450 24.18 36.44 3.42
C ASN A 450 23.17 35.63 2.62
N ASP A 451 22.28 36.34 1.93
CA ASP A 451 21.17 35.74 1.19
C ASP A 451 21.61 34.65 0.20
N ASP A 452 22.71 34.85 -0.53
CA ASP A 452 23.20 33.87 -1.50
C ASP A 452 23.68 32.58 -0.83
N GLU A 453 24.28 32.67 0.35
CA GLU A 453 24.72 31.52 1.14
C GLU A 453 23.52 30.77 1.74
N TYR A 454 22.51 31.50 2.24
CA TYR A 454 21.26 30.91 2.70
C TYR A 454 20.51 30.20 1.57
N MET A 455 20.46 30.81 0.38
CA MET A 455 19.75 30.24 -0.78
C MET A 455 20.37 28.94 -1.29
N LYS A 456 21.65 28.64 -1.00
CA LYS A 456 22.25 27.33 -1.32
C LYS A 456 21.49 26.16 -0.67
N TYR A 457 20.82 26.38 0.46
CA TYR A 457 20.02 25.35 1.12
C TYR A 457 18.72 24.99 0.39
N PHE A 458 18.34 25.78 -0.61
CA PHE A 458 17.14 25.56 -1.43
C PHE A 458 17.47 25.07 -2.85
N ALA A 459 18.75 24.94 -3.21
CA ALA A 459 19.20 24.58 -4.56
C ALA A 459 18.61 23.23 -5.04
N TYR A 460 18.43 22.27 -4.13
CA TYR A 460 17.86 20.96 -4.43
C TYR A 460 16.45 21.01 -5.01
N ARG A 461 15.71 22.12 -4.80
CA ARG A 461 14.33 22.29 -5.30
C ARG A 461 14.27 22.42 -6.81
N SER A 462 15.36 22.85 -7.45
CA SER A 462 15.49 22.92 -8.91
C SER A 462 16.03 21.63 -9.52
N GLU A 463 16.41 20.64 -8.71
CA GLU A 463 16.90 19.34 -9.18
C GLU A 463 15.74 18.43 -9.62
N ASN A 464 16.11 17.31 -10.24
CA ASN A 464 15.21 16.23 -10.63
C ASN A 464 14.85 15.35 -9.43
N LEU A 465 14.39 15.97 -8.33
CA LEU A 465 14.03 15.29 -7.09
C LEU A 465 12.55 15.53 -6.76
N THR A 466 11.91 14.48 -6.27
CA THR A 466 10.55 14.54 -5.73
C THR A 466 10.43 13.64 -4.50
N VAL A 467 9.40 13.87 -3.69
CA VAL A 467 9.04 12.95 -2.61
C VAL A 467 8.16 11.84 -3.18
N MET A 468 8.50 10.59 -2.86
CA MET A 468 7.73 9.43 -3.27
C MET A 468 6.28 9.60 -2.84
N ASN A 469 5.35 9.46 -3.79
CA ASN A 469 3.93 9.62 -3.50
C ASN A 469 3.42 8.50 -2.58
N HIS A 470 2.31 8.76 -1.91
CA HIS A 470 1.74 7.86 -0.92
C HIS A 470 1.46 6.44 -1.47
N ASN A 471 0.94 6.33 -2.68
CA ASN A 471 0.59 5.04 -3.28
C ASN A 471 1.83 4.17 -3.54
N GLU A 472 2.93 4.76 -4.03
CA GLU A 472 4.19 4.06 -4.21
C GLU A 472 4.85 3.71 -2.88
N LEU A 473 4.82 4.63 -1.91
CA LEU A 473 5.36 4.38 -0.58
C LEU A 473 4.65 3.20 0.10
N MET A 474 3.33 3.12 -0.01
CA MET A 474 2.55 2.01 0.54
C MET A 474 2.98 0.67 -0.06
N LYS A 475 3.37 0.58 -1.34
CA LYS A 475 3.83 -0.69 -1.91
C LYS A 475 5.09 -1.25 -1.24
N VAL A 476 5.89 -0.39 -0.61
CA VAL A 476 7.19 -0.75 0.01
C VAL A 476 7.22 -0.54 1.54
N SER A 477 6.18 0.04 2.13
CA SER A 477 6.07 0.33 3.57
C SER A 477 4.64 0.09 4.07
N GLY A 478 4.49 -0.14 5.36
CA GLY A 478 3.19 -0.28 6.01
C GLY A 478 2.46 -1.56 5.64
N TYR A 479 1.14 -1.50 5.69
CA TYR A 479 0.26 -2.68 5.62
C TYR A 479 0.32 -3.40 4.26
N CYS A 480 0.59 -2.67 3.18
CA CYS A 480 0.83 -3.27 1.87
C CYS A 480 2.15 -4.07 1.84
N ALA A 481 3.23 -3.56 2.44
CA ALA A 481 4.47 -4.31 2.58
C ALA A 481 4.29 -5.57 3.45
N LEU A 482 3.50 -5.47 4.53
CA LEU A 482 3.11 -6.63 5.33
C LEU A 482 2.35 -7.66 4.48
N CYS A 483 1.33 -7.21 3.74
CA CYS A 483 0.53 -8.07 2.87
C CYS A 483 1.40 -8.79 1.84
N LYS A 484 2.31 -8.06 1.17
CA LYS A 484 3.26 -8.63 0.20
C LYS A 484 4.12 -9.72 0.83
N LYS A 485 4.73 -9.44 1.98
CA LYS A 485 5.56 -10.42 2.71
C LYS A 485 4.75 -11.63 3.14
N LEU A 486 3.52 -11.43 3.62
CA LEU A 486 2.62 -12.48 4.05
C LEU A 486 2.25 -13.42 2.91
N ILE A 487 1.91 -12.88 1.73
CA ILE A 487 1.65 -13.69 0.53
C ILE A 487 2.84 -14.60 0.23
N THR A 488 4.07 -14.06 0.20
CA THR A 488 5.28 -14.87 -0.04
C THR A 488 5.48 -15.95 1.04
N SER A 489 5.24 -15.61 2.31
CA SER A 489 5.33 -16.56 3.42
C SER A 489 4.30 -17.69 3.32
N LEU A 490 3.08 -17.39 2.87
CA LEU A 490 2.01 -18.38 2.72
C LEU A 490 2.25 -19.29 1.51
N SER A 491 2.66 -18.73 0.37
CA SER A 491 2.99 -19.51 -0.82
C SER A 491 4.13 -20.49 -0.61
N SER A 492 5.07 -20.16 0.30
CA SER A 492 6.17 -21.05 0.69
C SER A 492 5.85 -21.95 1.89
N GLN A 493 4.63 -21.89 2.43
CA GLN A 493 4.21 -22.60 3.65
C GLN A 493 5.18 -22.41 4.81
N GLN A 494 5.76 -21.21 4.93
CA GLN A 494 6.79 -20.93 5.92
C GLN A 494 6.20 -21.00 7.33
N GLU A 495 6.69 -21.94 8.14
CA GLU A 495 6.30 -22.07 9.55
C GLU A 495 6.77 -20.88 10.41
N THR A 496 6.16 -20.73 11.59
CA THR A 496 6.51 -19.71 12.58
C THR A 496 7.97 -19.78 12.99
N THR A 497 8.60 -18.63 13.14
CA THR A 497 9.97 -18.51 13.66
C THR A 497 9.93 -17.48 14.79
N LEU A 498 9.77 -17.98 16.01
CA LEU A 498 9.48 -17.15 17.17
C LEU A 498 10.73 -16.37 17.60
N ILE A 499 10.58 -15.05 17.71
CA ILE A 499 11.59 -14.16 18.27
C ILE A 499 11.59 -14.36 19.80
N PRO A 500 12.74 -14.75 20.42
CA PRO A 500 12.80 -14.98 21.87
C PRO A 500 12.42 -13.75 22.70
N ASP A 501 12.95 -12.59 22.32
CA ASP A 501 12.64 -11.30 22.92
C ASP A 501 12.59 -10.25 21.80
N VAL A 502 11.38 -9.79 21.49
CA VAL A 502 11.15 -8.84 20.41
C VAL A 502 11.72 -7.46 20.72
N LYS A 503 11.72 -7.05 22.00
CA LYS A 503 12.22 -5.75 22.44
C LYS A 503 13.74 -5.73 22.37
N ALA A 504 14.40 -6.76 22.90
CA ALA A 504 15.85 -6.87 22.82
C ALA A 504 16.34 -7.00 21.36
N LYS A 505 15.62 -7.76 20.51
CA LYS A 505 15.93 -7.82 19.07
C LYS A 505 15.76 -6.46 18.41
N PHE A 506 14.69 -5.74 18.71
CA PHE A 506 14.44 -4.41 18.14
C PHE A 506 15.48 -3.38 18.62
N GLU A 507 15.81 -3.35 19.90
CA GLU A 507 16.82 -2.45 20.47
C GLU A 507 18.20 -2.66 19.82
N LYS A 508 18.64 -3.92 19.73
CA LYS A 508 19.90 -4.28 19.07
C LYS A 508 19.91 -3.87 17.60
N MET A 509 18.79 -4.07 16.90
CA MET A 509 18.65 -3.73 15.50
C MET A 509 18.66 -2.22 15.26
N ALA A 510 17.88 -1.47 16.06
CA ALA A 510 17.75 -0.03 15.92
C ALA A 510 19.05 0.70 16.25
N ASN A 511 19.92 0.12 17.09
CA ASN A 511 21.27 0.62 17.38
C ASN A 511 21.30 2.12 17.74
N CYS A 512 20.34 2.54 18.56
CA CYS A 512 20.20 3.93 18.97
C CYS A 512 21.31 4.35 19.94
N ILE A 513 21.68 5.63 19.91
CA ILE A 513 22.62 6.21 20.87
C ILE A 513 21.96 6.27 22.26
N PRO A 514 22.58 5.68 23.31
CA PRO A 514 22.06 5.75 24.67
C PRO A 514 21.98 7.20 25.18
N GLN A 515 20.96 7.50 25.98
CA GLN A 515 20.73 8.86 26.49
C GLN A 515 21.94 9.39 27.27
N ILE A 516 22.67 8.53 27.99
CA ILE A 516 23.88 8.93 28.73
C ILE A 516 25.01 9.41 27.79
N ALA A 517 25.17 8.78 26.62
CA ALA A 517 26.13 9.19 25.61
C ALA A 517 25.68 10.48 24.90
N ALA A 518 24.36 10.60 24.64
CA ALA A 518 23.76 11.81 24.11
C ALA A 518 23.98 13.01 25.06
N LEU A 519 23.73 12.82 26.35
CA LEU A 519 23.95 13.83 27.40
C LEU A 519 25.42 14.23 27.51
N ALA A 520 26.33 13.26 27.47
CA ALA A 520 27.76 13.55 27.48
C ALA A 520 28.15 14.44 26.29
N THR A 521 27.67 14.13 25.09
CA THR A 521 27.90 14.94 23.88
C THR A 521 27.32 16.35 24.03
N ALA A 522 26.05 16.46 24.41
CA ALA A 522 25.36 17.73 24.59
C ALA A 522 25.96 18.61 25.70
N THR A 523 26.62 18.02 26.70
CA THR A 523 27.26 18.75 27.80
C THR A 523 28.54 19.44 27.34
N HIS A 524 29.27 18.87 26.39
CA HIS A 524 30.52 19.45 25.86
C HIS A 524 30.31 20.42 24.70
N TRP A 525 29.20 20.26 23.96
CA TRP A 525 28.74 21.15 22.88
C TRP A 525 28.22 22.47 23.42
#